data_AF-A0A2P5Z3U4-F1
#
_entry.id   AF-A0A2P5Z3U4-F1
#
_cell.length_a   1.000
_cell.length_b   1.000
_cell.length_c   1.000
_cell.angle_alpha   90.00
_cell.angle_beta   90.00
_cell.angle_gamma   90.00
#
_symmetry.space_group_name_H-M   'P 1'
#
loop_
_entity.id
_entity.type
_entity.pdbx_description
1 polymer ?
#
loop_
_entity_poly.entity_id
_entity_poly.type
_entity_poly.pdbx_seq_one_letter_code
_entity_poly.pdbx_strand_id
1 'polypeptide(L)'
;MFALAGLAALCGGCVGDDATRPVRTLDDPRLRDGSVPSAQLTALQLYMTPDQLALLQPDYRAPLAIVGAQRIGDDLLLLRLRAQRSSDDVRADAPQWGYAVDCRDGASRLLAAGIGVDAGWPSGAPLAQIPEPAAADRRSAFALACAHRVDCVFKVPGNRCEQAQRTWLERREAAAHPPAAAP
;
A
#
# COMPACT_ATOMS: atom_id res chain seq x y z
N MET A 1 40.32 -35.39 -47.28
CA MET A 1 40.65 -35.74 -45.88
C MET A 1 41.26 -34.51 -45.24
N PHE A 2 40.50 -33.78 -44.41
CA PHE A 2 40.93 -33.03 -43.22
C PHE A 2 39.67 -32.41 -42.63
N ALA A 3 39.20 -33.04 -41.55
CA ALA A 3 38.12 -32.55 -40.71
C ALA A 3 38.64 -31.40 -39.84
N LEU A 4 37.86 -30.33 -39.72
CA LEU A 4 38.00 -29.38 -38.61
C LEU A 4 36.63 -29.17 -38.00
N ALA A 5 36.58 -29.62 -36.75
CA ALA A 5 35.45 -29.73 -35.86
C ALA A 5 34.83 -28.36 -35.56
N GLY A 6 33.53 -28.41 -35.29
CA GLY A 6 32.76 -27.25 -34.84
C GLY A 6 33.23 -26.70 -33.49
N LEU A 7 32.95 -25.42 -33.31
CA LEU A 7 32.78 -24.78 -32.01
C LEU A 7 31.48 -23.99 -32.08
N ALA A 8 30.38 -24.72 -31.85
CA ALA A 8 29.17 -24.15 -31.31
C ALA A 8 29.38 -23.89 -29.81
N ALA A 9 28.60 -22.95 -29.28
CA ALA A 9 28.50 -22.50 -27.90
C ALA A 9 29.47 -21.38 -27.52
N LEU A 10 28.91 -20.17 -27.41
CA LEU A 10 29.19 -19.23 -26.33
C LEU A 10 27.94 -18.34 -26.11
N CYS A 11 27.29 -18.59 -24.96
CA CYS A 11 26.42 -17.68 -24.20
C CYS A 11 25.12 -17.21 -24.88
N GLY A 12 23.96 -17.88 -24.76
CA GLY A 12 23.52 -18.62 -23.58
C GLY A 12 23.27 -17.72 -22.36
N GLY A 13 22.63 -16.57 -22.58
CA GLY A 13 22.16 -15.68 -21.50
C GLY A 13 20.78 -15.16 -21.85
N CYS A 14 19.77 -16.03 -21.88
CA CYS A 14 18.39 -15.58 -21.76
C CYS A 14 18.25 -14.91 -20.39
N VAL A 15 18.39 -13.58 -20.35
CA VAL A 15 17.75 -12.81 -19.29
C VAL A 15 16.27 -13.04 -19.52
N GLY A 16 15.74 -14.10 -18.91
CA GLY A 16 14.33 -14.38 -18.91
C GLY A 16 13.64 -13.10 -18.50
N ASP A 17 12.61 -12.72 -19.23
CA ASP A 17 11.89 -11.47 -19.13
C ASP A 17 11.39 -11.24 -17.69
N ASP A 18 12.26 -10.72 -16.82
CA ASP A 18 12.05 -10.60 -15.37
C ASP A 18 10.88 -9.65 -15.08
N ALA A 19 10.54 -8.79 -16.03
CA ALA A 19 9.35 -7.94 -16.00
C ALA A 19 8.04 -8.75 -15.99
N THR A 20 8.03 -10.00 -16.44
CA THR A 20 6.79 -10.82 -16.45
C THR A 20 6.65 -11.70 -15.21
N ARG A 21 7.72 -11.88 -14.43
CA ARG A 21 7.69 -12.78 -13.26
C ARG A 21 6.96 -12.13 -12.08
N PRO A 22 6.01 -12.83 -11.43
CA PRO A 22 5.35 -12.34 -10.23
C PRO A 22 6.35 -12.03 -9.12
N VAL A 23 6.16 -10.91 -8.42
CA VAL A 23 6.85 -10.65 -7.14
C VAL A 23 6.33 -11.65 -6.09
N ARG A 24 7.24 -12.33 -5.38
CA ARG A 24 6.88 -13.39 -4.40
C ARG A 24 7.45 -13.19 -3.00
N THR A 25 8.36 -12.22 -2.83
CA THR A 25 9.07 -11.97 -1.58
C THR A 25 9.34 -10.47 -1.39
N LEU A 26 9.47 -10.05 -0.13
CA LEU A 26 9.85 -8.70 0.29
C LEU A 26 11.30 -8.31 -0.10
N ASP A 27 12.12 -9.29 -0.47
CA ASP A 27 13.49 -9.07 -0.92
C ASP A 27 13.63 -8.84 -2.43
N ASP A 28 12.51 -8.88 -3.17
CA ASP A 28 12.51 -8.58 -4.59
C ASP A 28 13.05 -7.15 -4.84
N PRO A 29 14.12 -6.99 -5.64
CA PRO A 29 14.76 -5.69 -5.84
C PRO A 29 13.83 -4.66 -6.45
N ARG A 30 12.81 -5.10 -7.22
CA ARG A 30 11.83 -4.22 -7.87
C ARG A 30 10.97 -3.45 -6.87
N LEU A 31 10.85 -3.97 -5.64
CA LEU A 31 10.14 -3.27 -4.57
C LEU A 31 10.90 -2.04 -4.09
N ARG A 32 12.24 -2.03 -4.18
CA ARG A 32 13.05 -0.92 -3.67
C ARG A 32 13.04 0.28 -4.60
N ASP A 33 13.25 0.03 -5.89
CA ASP A 33 13.33 1.09 -6.90
C ASP A 33 11.96 1.47 -7.50
N GLY A 34 10.91 0.73 -7.13
CA GLY A 34 9.55 0.96 -7.64
C GLY A 34 9.33 0.42 -9.05
N SER A 35 10.23 -0.42 -9.57
CA SER A 35 10.15 -1.00 -10.92
C SER A 35 9.15 -2.17 -11.04
N VAL A 36 8.26 -2.36 -10.05
CA VAL A 36 7.18 -3.35 -10.15
C VAL A 36 6.28 -3.01 -11.34
N PRO A 37 6.14 -3.92 -12.32
CA PRO A 37 5.34 -3.66 -13.51
C PRO A 37 3.86 -3.39 -13.17
N SER A 38 3.27 -2.38 -13.79
CA SER A 38 1.87 -1.98 -13.53
C SER A 38 0.87 -3.11 -13.74
N ALA A 39 1.13 -4.03 -14.69
CA ALA A 39 0.30 -5.21 -14.93
C ALA A 39 0.23 -6.18 -13.73
N GLN A 40 1.16 -6.08 -12.78
CA GLN A 40 1.18 -6.87 -11.54
C GLN A 40 0.55 -6.13 -10.35
N LEU A 41 0.21 -4.84 -10.53
CA LEU A 41 -0.34 -3.99 -9.47
C LEU A 41 -1.87 -3.97 -9.56
N THR A 42 -2.52 -4.43 -8.50
CA THR A 42 -3.96 -4.23 -8.32
C THR A 42 -4.18 -3.08 -7.36
N ALA A 43 -4.70 -1.95 -7.84
CA ALA A 43 -5.03 -0.82 -6.98
C ALA A 43 -6.17 -1.17 -6.02
N LEU A 44 -6.02 -0.78 -4.75
CA LEU A 44 -7.06 -0.91 -3.75
C LEU A 44 -7.67 0.47 -3.46
N GLN A 45 -8.99 0.54 -3.28
CA GLN A 45 -9.74 1.71 -2.80
C GLN A 45 -9.52 1.93 -1.29
N LEU A 46 -8.30 1.71 -0.80
CA LEU A 46 -7.92 1.85 0.59
C LEU A 46 -7.07 3.12 0.77
N TYR A 47 -7.62 4.26 0.37
CA TYR A 47 -7.12 5.60 0.68
C TYR A 47 -8.06 6.20 1.74
N MET A 48 -7.71 6.07 3.02
CA MET A 48 -8.63 6.31 4.13
C MET A 48 -7.94 6.93 5.35
N THR A 49 -8.64 7.85 5.99
CA THR A 49 -8.24 8.47 7.27
C THR A 49 -8.51 7.51 8.44
N PRO A 50 -7.95 7.74 9.64
CA PRO A 50 -8.22 6.88 10.80
C PRO A 50 -9.72 6.70 11.11
N ASP A 51 -10.51 7.77 11.00
CA ASP A 51 -11.95 7.71 11.26
C ASP A 51 -12.71 6.84 10.24
N GLN A 52 -12.24 6.84 8.99
CA GLN A 52 -12.78 5.99 7.94
C GLN A 52 -12.34 4.53 8.12
N LEU A 53 -11.08 4.30 8.50
CA LEU A 53 -10.55 2.98 8.82
C LEU A 53 -11.28 2.34 10.01
N ALA A 54 -11.74 3.15 10.97
CA ALA A 54 -12.56 2.69 12.09
C ALA A 54 -13.92 2.12 11.66
N LEU A 55 -14.43 2.43 10.46
CA LEU A 55 -15.63 1.77 9.92
C LEU A 55 -15.36 0.36 9.40
N LEU A 56 -14.13 0.09 8.97
CA LEU A 56 -13.70 -1.25 8.55
C LEU A 56 -13.28 -2.10 9.75
N GLN A 57 -12.59 -1.48 10.70
CA GLN A 57 -12.11 -2.10 11.93
C GLN A 57 -12.42 -1.17 13.13
N PRO A 58 -13.51 -1.41 13.88
CA PRO A 58 -13.97 -0.52 14.98
C PRO A 58 -12.91 -0.17 16.04
N ASP A 59 -11.96 -1.06 16.27
CA ASP A 59 -10.87 -0.89 17.25
C ASP A 59 -9.61 -0.26 16.64
N TYR A 60 -9.66 0.24 15.41
CA TYR A 60 -8.54 0.95 14.81
C TYR A 60 -8.33 2.29 15.55
N ARG A 61 -7.15 2.44 16.16
CA ARG A 61 -6.76 3.63 16.95
C ARG A 61 -5.40 4.20 16.56
N ALA A 62 -4.73 3.59 15.60
CA ALA A 62 -3.42 4.06 15.14
C ALA A 62 -3.56 5.46 14.52
N PRO A 63 -2.68 6.42 14.85
CA PRO A 63 -2.68 7.78 14.27
C PRO A 63 -2.04 7.77 12.88
N LEU A 64 -2.51 6.86 12.03
CA LEU A 64 -2.00 6.60 10.69
C LEU A 64 -3.18 6.51 9.71
N ALA A 65 -3.15 7.35 8.69
CA ALA A 65 -3.98 7.19 7.50
C ALA A 65 -3.29 6.24 6.52
N ILE A 66 -4.09 5.48 5.77
CA ILE A 66 -3.60 4.79 4.57
C ILE A 66 -3.80 5.75 3.40
N VAL A 67 -2.71 6.17 2.77
CA VAL A 67 -2.74 7.14 1.65
C VAL A 67 -2.41 6.50 0.30
N GLY A 68 -2.45 5.17 0.25
CA GLY A 68 -2.31 4.39 -0.97
C GLY A 68 -2.08 2.93 -0.62
N ALA A 69 -2.74 2.02 -1.34
CA ALA A 69 -2.52 0.60 -1.20
C ALA A 69 -2.63 -0.08 -2.56
N GLN A 70 -1.70 -0.97 -2.84
CA GLN A 70 -1.68 -1.79 -4.05
C GLN A 70 -1.37 -3.21 -3.65
N ARG A 71 -2.12 -4.16 -4.20
CA ARG A 71 -1.81 -5.57 -4.07
C ARG A 71 -0.86 -5.99 -5.19
N ILE A 72 0.21 -6.69 -4.81
CA ILE A 72 1.19 -7.30 -5.71
C ILE A 72 1.11 -8.80 -5.51
N GLY A 73 0.57 -9.52 -6.50
CA GLY A 73 0.28 -10.95 -6.33
C GLY A 73 -0.82 -11.20 -5.29
N ASP A 74 -0.82 -12.37 -4.65
CA ASP A 74 -1.94 -12.77 -3.79
C ASP A 74 -1.81 -12.27 -2.34
N ASP A 75 -0.58 -12.22 -1.84
CA ASP A 75 -0.33 -11.95 -0.42
C ASP A 75 0.66 -10.81 -0.15
N LEU A 76 1.17 -10.12 -1.18
CA LEU A 76 2.02 -8.95 -0.95
C LEU A 76 1.24 -7.65 -1.21
N LEU A 77 1.50 -6.65 -0.38
CA LEU A 77 0.96 -5.30 -0.53
C LEU A 77 2.09 -4.28 -0.60
N LEU A 78 1.94 -3.28 -1.47
CA LEU A 78 2.54 -1.98 -1.25
C LEU A 78 1.55 -1.12 -0.48
N LEU A 79 2.01 -0.57 0.64
CA LEU A 79 1.19 0.25 1.51
C LEU A 79 1.87 1.57 1.79
N ARG A 80 1.14 2.66 1.60
CA ARG A 80 1.57 4.01 1.98
C ARG A 80 0.80 4.47 3.20
N LEU A 81 1.54 4.86 4.22
CA LEU A 81 1.02 5.41 5.46
C LEU A 81 1.38 6.89 5.57
N ARG A 82 0.50 7.67 6.20
CA ARG A 82 0.72 9.07 6.57
C ARG A 82 0.40 9.26 8.04
N ALA A 83 1.24 10.04 8.74
CA ALA A 83 0.92 10.49 10.09
C ALA A 83 -0.32 11.38 10.06
N GLN A 84 -1.40 10.94 10.68
CA GLN A 84 -2.67 11.67 10.71
C GLN A 84 -3.53 11.13 11.83
N ARG A 85 -4.04 11.99 12.72
CA ARG A 85 -4.84 11.54 13.87
C ARG A 85 -6.32 11.37 13.58
N SER A 86 -6.87 12.18 12.68
CA SER A 86 -8.29 12.18 12.31
C SER A 86 -8.47 12.77 10.93
N SER A 87 -9.70 12.75 10.39
CA SER A 87 -10.04 13.37 9.11
C SER A 87 -9.78 14.88 9.05
N ASP A 88 -9.81 15.55 10.20
CA ASP A 88 -9.65 17.01 10.29
C ASP A 88 -8.18 17.43 10.42
N ASP A 89 -7.27 16.49 10.70
CA ASP A 89 -5.83 16.70 10.86
C ASP A 89 -5.06 16.45 9.55
N VAL A 90 -5.45 17.12 8.46
CA VAL A 90 -4.75 17.00 7.17
C VAL A 90 -3.62 18.03 7.12
N ARG A 91 -2.39 17.53 7.23
CA ARG A 91 -1.17 18.35 7.17
C ARG A 91 -0.33 18.03 5.95
N ALA A 92 0.03 19.07 5.19
CA ALA A 92 0.90 18.94 4.02
C ALA A 92 2.32 18.50 4.39
N ASP A 93 2.76 18.85 5.60
CA ASP A 93 4.07 18.49 6.17
C ASP A 93 4.03 17.20 7.00
N ALA A 94 2.95 16.42 6.94
CA ALA A 94 2.88 15.14 7.62
C ALA A 94 3.88 14.14 7.04
N PRO A 95 4.65 13.43 7.89
CA PRO A 95 5.48 12.32 7.46
C PRO A 95 4.68 11.23 6.73
N GLN A 96 5.28 10.67 5.68
CA GLN A 96 4.78 9.53 4.93
C GLN A 96 5.81 8.41 4.87
N TRP A 97 5.32 7.18 4.81
CA TRP A 97 6.13 5.98 4.71
C TRP A 97 5.53 4.99 3.72
N GLY A 98 6.36 4.39 2.88
CA GLY A 98 5.99 3.31 1.97
C GLY A 98 6.54 1.98 2.46
N TYR A 99 5.73 0.94 2.45
CA TYR A 99 6.08 -0.41 2.90
C TYR A 99 5.74 -1.44 1.83
N ALA A 100 6.54 -2.49 1.73
CA ALA A 100 6.06 -3.79 1.27
C ALA A 100 5.63 -4.60 2.50
N VAL A 101 4.50 -5.28 2.41
CA VAL A 101 3.92 -6.09 3.50
C VAL A 101 3.58 -7.47 2.96
N ASP A 102 3.97 -8.50 3.69
CA ASP A 102 3.56 -9.88 3.47
C ASP A 102 2.39 -10.23 4.38
N CYS A 103 1.24 -10.48 3.77
CA CYS A 103 -0.01 -10.73 4.47
C CYS A 103 -0.12 -12.15 5.06
N ARG A 104 0.84 -13.03 4.78
CA ARG A 104 0.85 -14.40 5.34
C ARG A 104 1.29 -14.42 6.79
N ASP A 105 2.32 -13.64 7.11
CA ASP A 105 2.97 -13.61 8.43
C ASP A 105 3.06 -12.19 9.03
N GLY A 106 2.67 -11.15 8.28
CA GLY A 106 2.74 -9.77 8.69
C GLY A 106 4.14 -9.17 8.59
N ALA A 107 5.10 -9.85 7.96
CA ALA A 107 6.42 -9.31 7.70
C ALA A 107 6.33 -8.04 6.84
N SER A 108 7.21 -7.09 7.08
CA SER A 108 7.18 -5.83 6.35
C SER A 108 8.58 -5.27 6.13
N ARG A 109 8.73 -4.52 5.04
CA ARG A 109 9.95 -3.79 4.70
C ARG A 109 9.61 -2.34 4.42
N LEU A 110 10.32 -1.42 5.08
CA LEU A 110 10.28 0.00 4.73
C LEU A 110 10.98 0.21 3.37
N LEU A 111 10.27 0.84 2.44
CA LEU A 111 10.73 1.12 1.07
C LEU A 111 10.98 2.61 0.82
N ALA A 112 10.24 3.47 1.53
CA ALA A 112 10.33 4.92 1.38
C ALA A 112 9.90 5.61 2.66
N ALA A 113 10.48 6.77 2.93
CA ALA A 113 10.06 7.66 4.00
C ALA A 113 10.38 9.11 3.62
N GLY A 114 9.54 10.05 4.03
CA GLY A 114 9.79 11.47 3.81
C GLY A 114 8.63 12.35 4.24
N ILE A 115 8.71 13.63 3.89
CA ILE A 115 7.69 14.65 4.19
C ILE A 115 7.16 15.22 2.88
N GLY A 116 5.84 15.44 2.80
CA GLY A 116 5.20 16.03 1.63
C GLY A 116 4.47 15.01 0.77
N VAL A 117 3.86 15.52 -0.30
CA VAL A 117 3.08 14.71 -1.25
C VAL A 117 4.01 13.67 -1.89
N ASP A 118 3.56 12.43 -1.95
CA ASP A 118 4.25 11.33 -2.64
C ASP A 118 5.61 10.89 -2.08
N ALA A 119 6.03 11.41 -0.93
CA ALA A 119 7.26 10.99 -0.25
C ALA A 119 7.28 9.51 0.20
N GLY A 120 6.13 8.84 0.19
CA GLY A 120 5.98 7.42 0.51
C GLY A 120 6.13 6.46 -0.68
N TRP A 121 6.50 6.93 -1.88
CA TRP A 121 6.74 6.02 -3.01
C TRP A 121 8.15 5.43 -2.99
N PRO A 122 8.31 4.13 -3.30
CA PRO A 122 9.61 3.54 -3.54
C PRO A 122 10.35 4.30 -4.65
N SER A 123 11.65 4.50 -4.45
CA SER A 123 12.53 5.11 -5.44
C SER A 123 13.95 4.60 -5.23
N GLY A 124 14.79 4.70 -6.25
CA GLY A 124 16.23 4.40 -6.11
C GLY A 124 16.99 5.36 -5.19
N ALA A 125 16.34 6.37 -4.62
CA ALA A 125 16.97 7.32 -3.71
C ALA A 125 17.22 6.68 -2.32
N PRO A 126 18.25 7.15 -1.59
CA PRO A 126 18.46 6.75 -0.20
C PRO A 126 17.23 7.06 0.66
N LEU A 127 16.90 6.16 1.59
CA LEU A 127 15.84 6.37 2.57
C LEU A 127 16.12 7.62 3.40
N ALA A 128 15.14 8.53 3.48
CA ALA A 128 15.23 9.67 4.38
C ALA A 128 15.23 9.21 5.84
N GLN A 129 15.92 9.95 6.71
CA GLN A 129 15.99 9.68 8.14
C GLN A 129 14.74 10.20 8.87
N ILE A 130 13.56 9.66 8.51
CA ILE A 130 12.31 9.93 9.20
C ILE A 130 12.03 8.76 10.15
N PRO A 131 11.85 9.01 11.46
CA PRO A 131 11.49 7.96 12.40
C PRO A 131 10.24 7.22 11.94
N GLU A 132 10.29 5.89 11.96
CA GLU A 132 9.10 5.11 11.67
C GLU A 132 8.06 5.27 12.80
N PRO A 133 6.76 5.13 12.51
CA PRO A 133 5.73 5.12 13.53
C PRO A 133 5.94 3.98 14.53
N ALA A 134 5.23 4.03 15.66
CA ALA A 134 5.28 2.94 16.63
C ALA A 134 4.94 1.59 15.97
N ALA A 135 5.64 0.53 16.38
CA ALA A 135 5.48 -0.79 15.75
C ALA A 135 4.04 -1.33 15.86
N ALA A 136 3.37 -1.07 16.98
CA ALA A 136 1.97 -1.47 17.18
C ALA A 136 1.02 -0.77 16.19
N ASP A 137 1.25 0.53 15.94
CA ASP A 137 0.44 1.32 15.01
C ASP A 137 0.60 0.83 13.58
N ARG A 138 1.85 0.61 13.14
CA ARG A 138 2.16 0.06 11.82
C ARG A 138 1.52 -1.31 11.62
N ARG A 139 1.69 -2.22 12.58
CA ARG A 139 1.10 -3.57 12.51
C ARG A 139 -0.42 -3.54 12.41
N SER A 140 -1.07 -2.62 13.11
CA SER A 140 -2.53 -2.47 13.03
C SER A 140 -2.97 -2.02 11.64
N ALA A 141 -2.25 -1.07 11.02
CA ALA A 141 -2.52 -0.64 9.65
C ALA A 141 -2.23 -1.74 8.62
N PHE A 142 -1.15 -2.51 8.80
CA PHE A 142 -0.79 -3.64 7.95
C PHE A 142 -1.84 -4.75 8.01
N ALA A 143 -2.26 -5.13 9.22
CA ALA A 143 -3.28 -6.15 9.43
C ALA A 143 -4.61 -5.76 8.77
N LEU A 144 -5.04 -4.51 8.94
CA LEU A 144 -6.25 -3.98 8.30
C LEU A 144 -6.15 -4.05 6.78
N ALA A 145 -5.05 -3.55 6.21
CA ALA A 145 -4.85 -3.57 4.77
C ALA A 145 -4.82 -5.00 4.20
N CYS A 146 -4.16 -5.92 4.89
CA CYS A 146 -4.11 -7.33 4.52
C CYS A 146 -5.47 -8.03 4.62
N ALA A 147 -6.25 -7.73 5.65
CA ALA A 147 -7.61 -8.25 5.81
C ALA A 147 -8.53 -7.79 4.66
N HIS A 148 -8.28 -6.58 4.14
CA HIS A 148 -9.10 -5.96 3.11
C HIS A 148 -8.49 -5.96 1.69
N ARG A 149 -7.47 -6.79 1.46
CA ARG A 149 -6.73 -6.80 0.18
C ARG A 149 -7.54 -7.28 -1.02
N VAL A 150 -8.63 -8.00 -0.77
CA VAL A 150 -9.49 -8.59 -1.82
C VAL A 150 -10.84 -7.90 -1.97
N ASP A 151 -11.39 -7.37 -0.88
CA ASP A 151 -12.73 -6.76 -0.86
C ASP A 151 -12.69 -5.25 -1.09
N CYS A 152 -11.50 -4.65 -1.11
CA CYS A 152 -11.29 -3.24 -1.43
C CYS A 152 -10.64 -3.00 -2.79
N VAL A 153 -10.72 -3.93 -3.74
CA VAL A 153 -10.17 -3.71 -5.08
C VAL A 153 -10.88 -2.54 -5.77
N PHE A 154 -10.08 -1.61 -6.32
CA PHE A 154 -10.58 -0.41 -6.98
C PHE A 154 -11.42 -0.76 -8.22
N LYS A 155 -12.49 0.01 -8.45
CA LYS A 155 -13.44 -0.16 -9.56
C LYS A 155 -14.19 -1.50 -9.60
N VAL A 156 -14.11 -2.29 -8.53
CA VAL A 156 -15.01 -3.44 -8.34
C VAL A 156 -16.31 -2.94 -7.72
N PRO A 157 -17.48 -3.16 -8.36
CA PRO A 157 -18.77 -2.74 -7.82
C PRO A 157 -19.00 -3.30 -6.42
N GLY A 158 -19.45 -2.44 -5.51
CA GLY A 158 -19.76 -2.86 -4.14
C GLY A 158 -18.54 -3.21 -3.29
N ASN A 159 -17.33 -2.76 -3.66
CA ASN A 159 -16.16 -2.95 -2.80
C ASN A 159 -16.37 -2.32 -1.41
N ARG A 160 -15.84 -2.97 -0.38
CA ARG A 160 -16.15 -2.66 1.03
C ARG A 160 -15.60 -1.30 1.46
N CYS A 161 -14.44 -0.90 0.94
CA CYS A 161 -13.83 0.38 1.29
C CYS A 161 -14.61 1.57 0.74
N GLU A 162 -15.12 1.48 -0.50
CA GLU A 162 -16.01 2.50 -1.05
C GLU A 162 -17.30 2.63 -0.23
N GLN A 163 -17.89 1.50 0.17
CA GLN A 163 -19.07 1.52 1.05
C GLN A 163 -18.78 2.22 2.38
N ALA A 164 -17.65 1.89 3.01
CA ALA A 164 -17.24 2.53 4.26
C ALA A 164 -16.97 4.04 4.07
N GLN A 165 -16.33 4.46 2.97
CA GLN A 165 -16.16 5.88 2.65
C GLN A 165 -17.51 6.60 2.51
N ARG A 166 -18.47 6.00 1.79
CA ARG A 166 -19.82 6.55 1.64
C ARG A 166 -20.55 6.66 2.99
N THR A 167 -20.54 5.61 3.80
CA THR A 167 -21.14 5.64 5.14
C THR A 167 -20.50 6.70 6.02
N TRP A 168 -19.19 6.92 5.92
CA TRP A 168 -18.53 7.99 6.65
C TRP A 168 -19.03 9.39 6.21
N LEU A 169 -19.15 9.61 4.90
CA LEU A 169 -19.65 10.87 4.34
C LEU A 169 -21.08 11.16 4.80
N GLU A 170 -21.97 10.17 4.69
CA GLU A 170 -23.36 10.27 5.15
C GLU A 170 -23.45 10.64 6.65
N ARG A 171 -22.63 10.00 7.49
CA ARG A 171 -22.57 10.32 8.93
C ARG A 171 -22.07 11.73 9.18
N ARG A 172 -21.08 12.20 8.42
CA ARG A 172 -20.57 13.57 8.53
C ARG A 172 -21.59 14.61 8.10
N GLU A 173 -22.31 14.36 7.02
CA GLU A 173 -23.37 15.25 6.54
C GLU A 173 -24.52 15.34 7.54
N ALA A 174 -24.95 14.20 8.09
CA ALA A 174 -25.99 14.14 9.13
C ALA A 174 -25.56 14.87 10.42
N ALA A 175 -24.29 14.75 10.82
CA ALA A 175 -23.76 15.48 11.98
C ALA A 175 -23.69 17.00 11.73
N ALA A 176 -23.46 17.43 10.48
CA ALA A 176 -23.47 18.85 10.12
C ALA A 176 -24.89 19.44 10.03
N HIS A 177 -25.90 18.61 9.75
CA HIS A 177 -27.31 19.02 9.62
C HIS A 177 -28.20 18.19 10.55
N PRO A 178 -28.13 18.41 11.87
CA PRO A 178 -28.95 17.67 12.82
C PRO A 178 -30.45 17.91 12.53
N PRO A 179 -31.31 16.88 12.68
CA PRO A 179 -32.73 17.06 12.49
C PRO A 179 -33.25 18.15 13.43
N ALA A 180 -34.10 19.03 12.93
CA ALA A 180 -34.71 20.07 13.75
C ALA A 180 -35.40 19.42 14.95
N ALA A 181 -35.10 19.90 16.17
CA ALA A 181 -35.78 19.43 17.36
C ALA A 181 -37.29 19.63 17.18
N ALA A 182 -38.06 18.55 17.34
CA ALA A 182 -39.51 18.64 17.31
C ALA A 182 -39.99 19.56 18.46
N PRO A 183 -40.98 20.43 18.21
CA PRO A 183 -41.47 21.40 19.20
C PRO A 183 -42.11 20.75 20.43
#